data_AF-A0A1M7T452-F1
#
_entry.id   AF-A0A1M7T452-F1
#
_cell.length_a   1.000
_cell.length_b   1.000
_cell.length_c   1.000
_cell.angle_alpha   90.00
_cell.angle_beta   90.00
_cell.angle_gamma   90.00
#
_symmetry.space_group_name_H-M   'P 1'
#
loop_
_entity.id
_entity.type
_entity.pdbx_description
1 polymer ?
#
loop_
_entity_poly.entity_id
_entity_poly.type
_entity_poly.pdbx_seq_one_letter_code
_entity_poly.pdbx_strand_id
1 'polypeptide(L)' 'MRVFHKLSAVFDDPNLISVAGLAPVMALAERAGLQELVAEHVTVPGSAGANAAVKVPALVAGMVAGADSISDLDLLRHGG' A
#
# COMPACT_ATOMS: atom_id res chain seq x y z
N MET A 1 -32.28 -16.09 -20.30
CA MET A 1 -31.08 -16.31 -19.46
C MET A 1 -30.42 -14.98 -19.11
N ARG A 2 -30.48 -14.57 -17.83
CA ARG A 2 -29.37 -14.01 -17.02
C ARG A 2 -29.95 -13.63 -15.67
N VAL A 3 -29.64 -14.45 -14.66
CA VAL A 3 -29.86 -14.10 -13.26
C VAL A 3 -28.51 -13.63 -12.75
N PHE A 4 -28.41 -12.36 -12.37
CA PHE A 4 -27.23 -11.84 -11.69
C PHE A 4 -27.32 -12.24 -10.22
N HIS A 5 -26.42 -13.11 -9.76
CA HIS A 5 -26.22 -13.32 -8.33
C HIS A 5 -25.24 -12.26 -7.82
N LYS A 6 -25.67 -11.47 -6.84
CA LYS A 6 -24.79 -10.53 -6.13
C LYS A 6 -23.82 -11.38 -5.30
N LEU A 7 -22.55 -11.44 -5.70
CA LEU A 7 -21.52 -12.12 -4.92
C LEU A 7 -21.08 -11.16 -3.82
N SER A 8 -21.28 -11.56 -2.56
CA SER A 8 -20.73 -10.87 -1.40
C SER A 8 -19.76 -11.80 -0.70
N ALA A 9 -18.48 -11.43 -0.67
CA ALA A 9 -17.51 -12.10 0.19
C ALA A 9 -17.74 -11.63 1.62
N VAL A 10 -17.80 -12.58 2.57
CA VAL A 10 -17.91 -12.32 4.00
C VAL A 10 -16.79 -13.11 4.65
N PHE A 11 -16.03 -12.45 5.53
CA PHE A 11 -14.99 -13.08 6.32
C PHE A 11 -15.60 -13.77 7.53
N ASP A 12 -15.13 -14.98 7.81
CA ASP A 12 -15.55 -15.81 8.94
C ASP A 12 -14.81 -15.47 10.25
N ASP A 13 -13.61 -14.88 10.14
CA ASP A 13 -12.84 -14.40 11.28
C ASP A 13 -13.21 -12.94 11.65
N PRO A 14 -13.75 -12.70 12.87
CA PRO A 14 -14.12 -11.35 13.32
C PRO A 14 -12.91 -10.42 13.56
N ASN A 15 -11.69 -10.95 13.61
CA ASN A 15 -10.45 -10.19 13.76
C ASN A 15 -9.70 -10.05 12.42
N LEU A 16 -10.32 -10.39 11.30
CA LEU A 16 -9.65 -10.35 10.01
C LEU A 16 -9.34 -8.90 9.62
N ILE A 17 -8.05 -8.58 9.62
CA ILE A 17 -7.54 -7.30 9.15
C ILE A 17 -7.30 -7.43 7.65
N SER A 18 -7.97 -6.59 6.86
CA SER A 18 -7.95 -6.61 5.37
C SER A 18 -6.54 -6.71 4.78
N VAL A 19 -5.52 -6.19 5.49
CA VAL A 19 -4.11 -6.28 5.10
C VAL A 19 -3.22 -6.70 6.27
N ALA A 20 -3.56 -7.79 6.97
CA ALA A 20 -2.81 -8.28 8.14
C ALA A 20 -1.29 -8.48 7.89
N GLY A 21 -0.89 -8.75 6.63
CA GLY A 21 0.50 -8.87 6.22
C GLY A 21 1.24 -7.54 6.00
N LEU A 22 0.55 -6.40 5.96
CA LEU A 22 1.19 -5.12 5.62
C LEU A 22 2.20 -4.68 6.69
N ALA A 23 1.82 -4.74 7.96
CA ALA A 23 2.68 -4.33 9.07
C ALA A 23 4.02 -5.11 9.10
N PRO A 24 4.05 -6.47 9.04
CA PRO A 24 5.30 -7.19 8.98
C PRO A 24 6.11 -6.94 7.69
N VAL A 25 5.45 -6.68 6.55
CA VAL A 25 6.13 -6.33 5.30
C VAL A 25 6.79 -4.94 5.39
N MET A 26 6.12 -3.95 5.97
CA MET A 26 6.69 -2.62 6.15
C MET A 26 7.83 -2.61 7.16
N ALA A 27 7.74 -3.42 8.23
CA ALA A 27 8.84 -3.63 9.16
C ALA A 27 10.05 -4.30 8.49
N LEU A 28 9.83 -5.22 7.55
CA LEU A 28 10.92 -5.79 6.74
C LEU A 28 11.55 -4.75 5.82
N ALA A 29 10.73 -3.92 5.16
CA ALA A 29 11.21 -2.87 4.27
C ALA A 29 12.07 -1.83 5.01
N GLU A 30 11.67 -1.44 6.22
CA GLU A 30 12.47 -0.58 7.10
C GLU A 30 13.80 -1.24 7.47
N ARG A 31 13.78 -2.50 7.92
CA ARG A 31 15.00 -3.25 8.25
C ARG A 31 15.93 -3.47 7.05
N ALA A 32 15.37 -3.52 5.84
CA ALA A 32 16.12 -3.62 4.60
C ALA A 32 16.70 -2.27 4.14
N GLY A 33 16.41 -1.17 4.84
CA GLY A 33 16.91 0.16 4.53
C GLY A 33 16.22 0.81 3.32
N LEU A 34 14.96 0.45 3.03
CA LEU A 34 14.25 0.96 1.85
C LEU A 34 14.23 2.49 1.81
N GLN A 35 14.00 3.13 2.96
CA GLN A 35 13.91 4.58 3.05
C GLN A 35 15.26 5.25 2.74
N GLU A 36 16.35 4.71 3.27
CA GLU A 36 17.72 5.18 3.06
C GLU A 36 18.13 5.00 1.59
N LEU A 37 17.86 3.82 1.01
CA LEU A 37 18.14 3.53 -0.40
C LEU A 37 17.39 4.46 -1.35
N VAL A 38 16.12 4.79 -1.03
CA VAL A 38 15.36 5.75 -1.81
C VAL A 38 15.96 7.15 -1.68
N ALA A 39 16.35 7.58 -0.47
CA ALA A 39 16.98 8.87 -0.25
C ALA A 39 18.31 9.00 -1.00
N GLU A 40 19.08 7.92 -1.10
CA GLU A 40 20.38 7.89 -1.77
C GLU A 40 20.26 7.87 -3.30
N HIS A 41 19.32 7.07 -3.84
CA HIS A 41 19.35 6.72 -5.26
C HIS A 41 18.19 7.31 -6.09
N VAL A 42 17.11 7.77 -5.49
CA VAL A 42 15.92 8.24 -6.22
C VAL A 42 15.89 9.76 -6.23
N THR A 43 16.15 10.34 -7.40
CA THR A 43 15.99 11.77 -7.65
C THR A 43 15.06 11.99 -8.83
N VAL A 44 14.01 12.78 -8.62
CA VAL A 44 13.11 13.25 -9.69
C VAL A 44 13.13 14.79 -9.66
N PRO A 45 13.50 15.45 -10.77
CA PRO A 45 13.54 16.91 -10.82
C PRO A 45 12.19 17.56 -10.53
N GLY A 46 12.24 18.72 -9.87
CA GLY A 46 11.04 19.52 -9.57
C GLY A 46 10.21 18.98 -8.40
N SER A 47 9.00 19.53 -8.24
CA SER A 47 8.13 19.23 -7.10
C SER A 47 7.62 17.78 -7.07
N ALA A 48 7.65 17.08 -8.21
CA ALA A 48 7.27 15.68 -8.30
C ALA A 48 8.14 14.77 -7.40
N GLY A 49 9.44 15.07 -7.29
CA GLY A 49 10.39 14.33 -6.45
C GLY A 49 10.37 14.70 -4.97
N ALA A 50 9.56 15.67 -4.56
CA ALA A 50 9.53 16.11 -3.18
C ALA A 50 9.15 14.95 -2.23
N ASN A 51 9.95 14.76 -1.18
CA ASN A 51 9.76 13.75 -0.13
C ASN A 51 9.75 12.30 -0.66
N ALA A 52 10.57 11.98 -1.67
CA ALA A 52 10.65 10.63 -2.25
C ALA A 52 10.87 9.54 -1.18
N ALA A 53 11.76 9.78 -0.21
CA ALA A 53 12.05 8.85 0.89
C ALA A 53 10.82 8.47 1.73
N VAL A 54 9.78 9.32 1.76
CA VAL A 54 8.52 9.05 2.48
C VAL A 54 7.44 8.53 1.53
N LYS A 55 7.33 9.12 0.33
CA LYS A 55 6.29 8.77 -0.64
C LYS A 55 6.48 7.38 -1.25
N VAL A 56 7.72 6.97 -1.53
CA VAL A 56 7.99 5.66 -2.15
C VAL A 56 7.59 4.51 -1.22
N PRO A 57 7.98 4.48 0.08
CA PRO A 57 7.46 3.47 1.00
C PRO A 57 5.93 3.45 1.10
N ALA A 58 5.27 4.62 1.03
CA ALA A 58 3.80 4.67 1.01
C ALA A 58 3.21 4.04 -0.27
N LEU A 59 3.81 4.27 -1.44
CA LEU A 59 3.41 3.58 -2.67
C LEU A 59 3.59 2.08 -2.57
N VAL A 60 4.73 1.63 -2.02
CA VAL A 60 5.00 0.20 -1.79
C VAL A 60 3.95 -0.40 -0.85
N ALA A 61 3.61 0.30 0.24
CA ALA A 61 2.57 -0.13 1.15
C ALA A 61 1.21 -0.30 0.44
N GLY A 62 0.84 0.65 -0.43
CA GLY A 62 -0.38 0.57 -1.23
C GLY A 62 -0.39 -0.62 -2.17
N MET A 63 0.72 -0.85 -2.89
CA MET A 63 0.86 -2.00 -3.79
C MET A 63 0.79 -3.34 -3.05
N VAL A 64 1.41 -3.43 -1.86
CA VAL A 64 1.30 -4.62 -0.99
C VAL A 64 -0.14 -4.82 -0.52
N ALA A 65 -0.87 -3.73 -0.28
CA ALA A 65 -2.30 -3.75 0.05
C ALA A 65 -3.22 -4.03 -1.15
N GLY A 66 -2.67 -4.19 -2.37
CA GLY A 66 -3.42 -4.52 -3.58
C GLY A 66 -3.76 -3.33 -4.48
N ALA A 67 -3.23 -2.13 -4.22
CA ALA A 67 -3.38 -1.00 -5.14
C ALA A 67 -2.54 -1.22 -6.41
N ASP A 68 -3.17 -1.14 -7.58
CA ASP A 68 -2.49 -1.18 -8.88
C ASP A 68 -2.45 0.20 -9.58
N SER A 69 -3.13 1.20 -9.00
CA SER A 69 -3.07 2.59 -9.44
C SER A 69 -2.87 3.58 -8.29
N ILE A 70 -2.50 4.82 -8.63
CA ILE A 70 -2.40 5.92 -7.64
C ILE A 70 -3.76 6.23 -7.00
N SER A 71 -4.85 6.08 -7.76
CA SER A 71 -6.21 6.29 -7.26
C SER A 71 -6.58 5.26 -6.19
N ASP A 72 -6.04 4.04 -6.28
CA ASP A 72 -6.32 2.96 -5.33
C ASP A 72 -5.49 3.06 -4.04
N LEU A 73 -4.62 4.06 -3.92
CA LEU A 73 -3.90 4.33 -2.66
C LEU A 73 -4.79 4.87 -1.55
N ASP A 74 -6.06 5.19 -1.85
CA ASP A 74 -7.08 5.40 -0.83
C ASP A 74 -7.24 4.17 0.08
N LEU A 75 -6.77 3.00 -0.36
CA LEU A 75 -6.58 1.79 0.46
C LEU A 75 -5.52 1.93 1.59
N LEU A 76 -4.82 3.04 1.71
CA LEU A 76 -4.02 3.35 2.91
C LEU A 76 -4.74 4.31 3.85
N ARG A 77 -5.87 4.87 3.41
CA ARG A 77 -6.70 5.82 4.16
C ARG A 77 -7.84 5.14 4.92
N HIS A 78 -7.69 3.86 5.29
CA HIS A 78 -8.72 3.12 6.04
C HIS A 78 -8.87 3.53 7.53
N GLY A 79 -8.56 4.77 7.87
CA GLY A 79 -9.22 5.46 8.97
C GLY A 79 -10.11 6.52 8.35
N GLY A 80 -11.42 6.45 8.57
CA GLY A 80 -12.22 7.67 8.45
C GLY A 80 -11.63 8.80 9.30
#